data_AF-A0A2V6P2K5-F1
#
_entry.id   AF-A0A2V6P2K5-F1
#
_cell.length_a   1.000
_cell.length_b   1.000
_cell.length_c   1.000
_cell.angle_alpha   90.00
_cell.angle_beta   90.00
_cell.angle_gamma   90.00
#
_symmetry.space_group_name_H-M   'P 1'
#
loop_
_entity.id
_entity.type
_entity.pdbx_description
1 polymer ?
#
loop_
_entity_poly.entity_id
_entity_poly.type
_entity_poly.pdbx_seq_one_letter_code
_entity_poly.pdbx_strand_id
1 'polypeptide(L)'
;MIGKRTSLSLVVIALLPAVPALAASGTPVLLFQALKAGQWAQLEGTPQKDHTVLCSEAKILAGDFLEEDCHVRGVVRGIDTRRRRIYVHRLGIQPKDQVEYESENGTLNDFPDIKLGMLISVEGTYANDGTFLATELEDESEKLTRKPEWETKIQFVGRVEKLDAVKRTIRLMGTAFVVTDGTRVKSVLK
;
A
#
# COMPACT_ATOMS: atom_id res chain seq x y z
N MET A 1 -22.58 31.93 74.45
CA MET A 1 -23.15 30.73 73.80
C MET A 1 -23.01 30.88 72.30
N ILE A 2 -22.54 29.79 71.64
CA ILE A 2 -22.64 29.47 70.21
C ILE A 2 -21.64 30.20 69.28
N GLY A 3 -20.62 29.44 68.89
CA GLY A 3 -19.80 29.71 67.70
C GLY A 3 -20.43 29.17 66.41
N LYS A 4 -19.94 29.65 65.26
CA LYS A 4 -20.14 29.12 63.90
C LYS A 4 -18.85 29.39 63.11
N ARG A 5 -17.95 28.40 63.00
CA ARG A 5 -17.83 27.41 61.90
C ARG A 5 -17.53 28.05 60.54
N THR A 6 -16.23 28.10 60.27
CA THR A 6 -15.54 28.14 58.98
C THR A 6 -16.12 27.11 58.00
N SER A 7 -16.36 27.52 56.76
CA SER A 7 -16.65 26.62 55.64
C SER A 7 -15.44 26.61 54.71
N LEU A 8 -14.72 25.48 54.66
CA LEU A 8 -13.74 25.17 53.64
C LEU A 8 -14.48 24.47 52.49
N SER A 9 -14.47 25.07 51.30
CA SER A 9 -14.88 24.39 50.07
C SER A 9 -13.72 23.56 49.55
N LEU A 10 -13.87 22.24 49.61
CA LEU A 10 -12.98 21.27 48.98
C LEU A 10 -13.31 21.18 47.49
N VAL A 11 -12.44 21.69 46.62
CA VAL A 11 -12.53 21.47 45.17
C VAL A 11 -11.84 20.16 44.86
N VAL A 12 -12.62 19.12 44.54
CA VAL A 12 -12.10 17.85 44.03
C VAL A 12 -11.88 18.01 42.53
N ILE A 13 -10.63 18.21 42.11
CA ILE A 13 -10.22 18.13 40.71
C ILE A 13 -10.08 16.65 40.37
N ALA A 14 -11.05 16.10 39.67
CA ALA A 14 -10.96 14.76 39.11
C ALA A 14 -9.97 14.76 37.95
N LEU A 15 -8.77 14.21 38.18
CA LEU A 15 -7.80 13.92 37.12
C LEU A 15 -8.30 12.68 36.36
N LEU A 16 -8.91 12.88 35.19
CA LEU A 16 -9.20 11.76 34.29
C LEU A 16 -7.86 11.27 33.68
N PRO A 17 -7.60 9.95 33.64
CA PRO A 17 -6.46 9.44 32.90
C PRO A 17 -6.68 9.70 31.40
N ALA A 18 -5.71 10.34 30.76
CA ALA A 18 -5.67 10.47 29.31
C ALA A 18 -5.60 9.07 28.70
N VAL A 19 -6.68 8.63 28.08
CA VAL A 19 -6.70 7.40 27.28
C VAL A 19 -5.80 7.64 26.07
N PRO A 20 -4.74 6.84 25.84
CA PRO A 20 -3.97 6.95 24.62
C PRO A 20 -4.90 6.66 23.44
N ALA A 21 -4.97 7.58 22.48
CA ALA A 21 -5.73 7.39 21.26
C ALA A 21 -5.15 6.18 20.50
N LEU A 22 -5.84 5.03 20.61
CA LEU A 22 -5.65 3.92 19.69
C LEU A 22 -5.98 4.45 18.30
N ALA A 23 -4.98 4.59 17.43
CA ALA A 23 -5.21 4.67 16.01
C ALA A 23 -6.07 3.46 15.62
N ALA A 24 -7.28 3.69 15.12
CA ALA A 24 -8.25 2.63 14.87
C ALA A 24 -7.69 1.63 13.83
N SER A 25 -7.19 0.50 14.31
CA SER A 25 -6.98 -0.68 13.49
C SER A 25 -8.36 -1.23 13.14
N GLY A 26 -8.77 -1.10 11.88
CA GLY A 26 -10.04 -1.65 11.42
C GLY A 26 -10.00 -3.18 11.36
N THR A 27 -11.17 -3.82 11.41
CA THR A 27 -11.30 -5.24 11.06
C THR A 27 -11.50 -5.36 9.54
N PRO A 28 -11.25 -6.54 8.93
CA PRO A 28 -11.62 -6.81 7.54
C PRO A 28 -13.08 -6.50 7.20
N VAL A 29 -14.00 -6.72 8.16
CA VAL A 29 -15.42 -6.39 7.98
C VAL A 29 -15.60 -4.88 7.76
N LEU A 30 -14.94 -4.05 8.59
CA LEU A 30 -15.00 -2.60 8.43
C LEU A 30 -14.36 -2.13 7.11
N LEU A 31 -13.31 -2.81 6.64
CA LEU A 31 -12.71 -2.51 5.33
C LEU A 31 -13.74 -2.67 4.19
N PHE A 32 -14.46 -3.79 4.12
CA PHE A 32 -15.46 -4.02 3.07
C PHE A 32 -16.72 -3.15 3.20
N GLN A 33 -16.97 -2.55 4.37
CA GLN A 33 -18.03 -1.56 4.56
C GLN A 33 -17.60 -0.15 4.14
N ALA A 34 -16.33 0.19 4.37
CA ALA A 34 -15.81 1.53 4.13
C ALA A 34 -15.26 1.74 2.71
N LEU A 35 -14.54 0.75 2.17
CA LEU A 35 -13.87 0.85 0.88
C LEU A 35 -14.84 0.59 -0.27
N LYS A 36 -14.78 1.43 -1.31
CA LYS A 36 -15.62 1.34 -2.50
C LYS A 36 -14.78 1.20 -3.77
N ALA A 37 -15.36 0.62 -4.82
CA ALA A 37 -14.75 0.66 -6.14
C ALA A 37 -14.55 2.12 -6.60
N GLY A 38 -13.45 2.37 -7.31
CA GLY A 38 -12.98 3.70 -7.70
C GLY A 38 -12.21 4.45 -6.61
N GLN A 39 -12.27 4.02 -5.35
CA GLN A 39 -11.52 4.64 -4.26
C GLN A 39 -10.05 4.22 -4.30
N TRP A 40 -9.16 5.14 -3.92
CA TRP A 40 -7.74 4.85 -3.77
C TRP A 40 -7.45 4.02 -2.52
N ALA A 41 -6.60 3.03 -2.69
CA ALA A 41 -6.11 2.19 -1.61
C ALA A 41 -4.66 1.80 -1.84
N GLN A 42 -3.96 1.55 -0.75
CA GLN A 42 -2.66 0.87 -0.73
C GLN A 42 -2.88 -0.53 -0.17
N LEU A 43 -2.49 -1.55 -0.94
CA LEU A 43 -2.57 -2.95 -0.55
C LEU A 43 -1.17 -3.55 -0.57
N GLU A 44 -0.78 -4.20 0.52
CA GLU A 44 0.45 -4.98 0.64
C GLU A 44 0.10 -6.45 0.88
N GLY A 45 0.92 -7.35 0.36
CA GLY A 45 0.80 -8.76 0.70
C GLY A 45 1.83 -9.66 0.03
N THR A 46 1.65 -10.95 0.22
CA THR A 46 2.54 -12.00 -0.31
C THR A 46 1.85 -12.72 -1.46
N PRO A 47 2.42 -12.73 -2.68
CA PRO A 47 1.89 -13.50 -3.81
C PRO A 47 1.77 -14.99 -3.49
N GLN A 48 0.69 -15.61 -3.95
CA GLN A 48 0.36 -17.02 -3.76
C GLN A 48 0.49 -17.80 -5.09
N LYS A 49 0.53 -19.14 -5.00
CA LYS A 49 0.65 -20.02 -6.18
C LYS A 49 -0.52 -19.91 -7.16
N ASP A 50 -1.71 -19.57 -6.66
CA ASP A 50 -2.92 -19.34 -7.46
C ASP A 50 -3.00 -17.92 -8.05
N HIS A 51 -1.91 -17.15 -7.91
CA HIS A 51 -1.75 -15.77 -8.35
C HIS A 51 -2.60 -14.73 -7.61
N THR A 52 -3.28 -15.12 -6.54
CA THR A 52 -3.78 -14.16 -5.56
C THR A 52 -2.63 -13.61 -4.72
N VAL A 53 -2.91 -12.57 -3.95
CA VAL A 53 -1.97 -11.99 -2.99
C VAL A 53 -2.62 -12.06 -1.62
N LEU A 54 -2.00 -12.77 -0.68
CA LEU A 54 -2.47 -12.80 0.69
C LEU A 54 -2.18 -11.45 1.33
N CYS A 55 -3.23 -10.66 1.59
CA CYS A 55 -3.11 -9.27 2.01
C CYS A 55 -2.68 -9.18 3.48
N SER A 56 -1.53 -8.56 3.73
CA SER A 56 -1.01 -8.28 5.07
C SER A 56 -1.44 -6.91 5.58
N GLU A 57 -1.57 -5.93 4.68
CA GLU A 57 -2.00 -4.58 5.02
C GLU A 57 -2.91 -4.01 3.93
N ALA A 58 -4.01 -3.39 4.36
CA ALA A 58 -4.91 -2.63 3.51
C ALA A 58 -5.12 -1.25 4.11
N LYS A 59 -4.79 -0.21 3.34
CA LYS A 59 -4.94 1.18 3.74
C LYS A 59 -5.88 1.90 2.78
N ILE A 60 -6.97 2.43 3.33
CA ILE A 60 -7.88 3.31 2.59
C ILE A 60 -7.22 4.68 2.49
N LEU A 61 -7.08 5.19 1.26
CA LEU A 61 -6.48 6.48 1.00
C LEU A 61 -7.57 7.53 0.71
N ALA A 62 -7.28 8.77 1.12
CA ALA A 62 -8.09 9.95 0.87
C ALA A 62 -7.16 11.10 0.51
N GLY A 63 -7.61 11.98 -0.38
CA GLY A 63 -6.81 13.06 -0.95
C GLY A 63 -7.06 13.21 -2.44
N ASP A 64 -6.41 14.22 -3.01
CA ASP A 64 -6.45 14.50 -4.44
C ASP A 64 -5.35 13.67 -5.11
N PHE A 65 -5.74 12.52 -5.66
CA PHE A 65 -4.86 11.65 -6.43
C PHE A 65 -5.11 11.83 -7.93
N LEU A 66 -4.04 12.00 -8.68
CA LEU A 66 -4.00 12.04 -10.13
C LEU A 66 -3.92 10.62 -10.71
N GLU A 67 -4.19 10.48 -12.01
CA GLU A 67 -4.14 9.17 -12.67
C GLU A 67 -2.72 8.57 -12.71
N GLU A 68 -1.69 9.42 -12.63
CA GLU A 68 -0.28 9.04 -12.59
C GLU A 68 0.27 8.74 -11.18
N ASP A 69 -0.56 8.85 -10.14
CA ASP A 69 -0.16 8.53 -8.75
C ASP A 69 -0.25 7.03 -8.45
N CYS A 70 -0.40 6.18 -9.48
CA CYS A 70 -0.37 4.74 -9.25
C CYS A 70 1.05 4.33 -8.89
N HIS A 71 1.20 3.51 -7.86
CA HIS A 71 2.50 3.06 -7.39
C HIS A 71 2.55 1.55 -7.22
N VAL A 72 3.66 0.95 -7.63
CA VAL A 72 3.94 -0.49 -7.51
C VAL A 72 5.32 -0.68 -6.95
N ARG A 73 5.41 -1.50 -5.90
CA ARG A 73 6.68 -1.92 -5.32
C ARG A 73 6.74 -3.43 -5.23
N GLY A 74 7.86 -4.00 -5.65
CA GLY A 74 8.11 -5.42 -5.53
C GLY A 74 9.27 -5.89 -6.38
N VAL A 75 9.59 -7.18 -6.26
CA VAL A 75 10.74 -7.78 -6.96
C VAL A 75 10.42 -8.07 -8.42
N VAL A 76 11.35 -7.79 -9.33
CA VAL A 76 11.26 -8.14 -10.74
C VAL A 76 11.32 -9.67 -10.91
N ARG A 77 10.24 -10.25 -11.45
CA ARG A 77 10.08 -11.70 -11.68
C ARG A 77 10.15 -12.11 -13.13
N GLY A 78 10.07 -11.15 -14.05
CA GLY A 78 10.15 -11.40 -15.48
C GLY A 78 10.58 -10.15 -16.22
N ILE A 79 11.25 -10.35 -17.36
CA ILE A 79 11.67 -9.29 -18.27
C ILE A 79 11.39 -9.76 -19.70
N ASP A 80 10.68 -8.93 -20.45
CA ASP A 80 10.47 -9.06 -21.89
C ASP A 80 11.17 -7.86 -22.57
N THR A 81 12.38 -8.11 -23.05
CA THR A 81 13.20 -7.07 -23.71
C THR A 81 12.65 -6.67 -25.06
N ARG A 82 11.90 -7.55 -25.75
CA ARG A 82 11.31 -7.24 -27.05
C ARG A 82 10.16 -6.26 -26.92
N ARG A 83 9.39 -6.36 -25.85
CA ARG A 83 8.26 -5.46 -25.54
C ARG A 83 8.62 -4.35 -24.57
N ARG A 84 9.90 -4.24 -24.16
CA ARG A 84 10.38 -3.32 -23.12
C ARG A 84 9.46 -3.34 -21.89
N ARG A 85 9.23 -4.54 -21.35
CA ARG A 85 8.30 -4.78 -20.25
C ARG A 85 8.95 -5.60 -19.14
N ILE A 86 8.75 -5.19 -17.90
CA ILE A 86 9.13 -5.97 -16.71
C ILE A 86 7.86 -6.45 -16.00
N TYR A 87 8.02 -7.44 -15.13
CA TYR A 87 6.91 -8.01 -14.38
C TYR A 87 7.20 -8.01 -12.88
N VAL A 88 6.34 -7.31 -12.14
CA VAL A 88 6.20 -7.46 -10.68
C VAL A 88 4.94 -8.26 -10.44
N HIS A 89 5.08 -9.43 -9.80
CA HIS A 89 4.02 -10.44 -9.77
C HIS A 89 3.56 -10.81 -11.19
N ARG A 90 2.33 -10.47 -11.59
CA ARG A 90 1.80 -10.62 -12.96
C ARG A 90 1.57 -9.29 -13.66
N LEU A 91 1.81 -8.17 -12.98
CA LEU A 91 1.60 -6.86 -13.54
C LEU A 91 2.71 -6.55 -14.54
N GLY A 92 2.33 -6.37 -15.79
CA GLY A 92 3.23 -5.93 -16.84
C GLY A 92 3.46 -4.42 -16.74
N ILE A 93 4.69 -4.04 -16.46
CA ILE A 93 5.14 -2.65 -16.33
C ILE A 93 5.96 -2.31 -17.56
N GLN A 94 5.50 -1.31 -18.30
CA GLN A 94 6.15 -0.81 -19.51
C GLN A 94 6.58 0.64 -19.25
N PRO A 95 7.89 0.94 -19.27
CA PRO A 95 8.34 2.31 -19.18
C PRO A 95 7.85 3.13 -20.37
N LYS A 96 7.45 4.37 -20.12
CA LYS A 96 7.17 5.35 -21.19
C LYS A 96 8.46 5.71 -21.93
N ASP A 97 8.32 6.48 -23.02
CA ASP A 97 9.46 6.96 -23.79
C ASP A 97 10.36 7.88 -22.95
N GLN A 98 9.73 8.74 -22.14
CA GLN A 98 10.38 9.55 -21.12
C GLN A 98 10.01 8.95 -19.76
N VAL A 99 10.93 8.18 -19.20
CA VAL A 99 10.84 7.59 -17.87
C VAL A 99 12.07 8.03 -17.09
N GLU A 100 11.88 8.37 -15.84
CA GLU A 100 12.97 8.66 -14.90
C GLU A 100 13.47 7.36 -14.28
N TYR A 101 14.79 7.21 -14.24
CA TYR A 101 15.46 6.06 -13.65
C TYR A 101 16.28 6.55 -12.47
N GLU A 102 16.04 5.98 -11.29
CA GLU A 102 16.72 6.37 -10.06
C GLU A 102 17.37 5.15 -9.38
N SER A 103 18.54 5.36 -8.78
CA SER A 103 19.06 4.43 -7.78
C SER A 103 20.03 5.13 -6.83
N GLU A 104 20.10 4.66 -5.59
CA GLU A 104 20.98 5.23 -4.55
C GLU A 104 22.47 5.19 -4.93
N ASN A 105 22.86 4.22 -5.77
CA ASN A 105 24.22 3.91 -6.17
C ASN A 105 24.53 4.16 -7.67
N GLY A 106 23.58 4.71 -8.44
CA GLY A 106 23.71 4.96 -9.88
C GLY A 106 23.75 3.71 -10.78
N THR A 107 23.33 2.53 -10.30
CA THR A 107 23.26 1.30 -11.09
C THR A 107 22.07 1.18 -12.04
N LEU A 108 21.04 2.02 -11.88
CA LEU A 108 19.86 2.03 -12.77
C LEU A 108 19.84 3.33 -13.59
N ASN A 109 20.19 3.25 -14.87
CA ASN A 109 20.21 4.40 -15.77
C ASN A 109 19.25 4.22 -16.95
N ASP A 110 18.97 2.99 -17.36
CA ASP A 110 17.95 2.69 -18.37
C ASP A 110 17.27 1.30 -18.19
N PHE A 111 16.49 0.87 -19.19
CA PHE A 111 15.79 -0.42 -19.15
C PHE A 111 16.72 -1.65 -19.12
N PRO A 112 17.73 -1.81 -20.00
CA PRO A 112 18.78 -2.83 -19.90
C PRO A 112 19.41 -3.04 -18.51
N ASP A 113 19.47 -2.02 -17.66
CA ASP A 113 20.04 -2.14 -16.31
C ASP A 113 19.15 -2.96 -15.36
N ILE A 114 17.85 -3.10 -15.67
CA ILE A 114 16.89 -3.85 -14.86
C ILE A 114 17.15 -5.35 -14.97
N LYS A 115 17.22 -6.02 -13.82
CA LYS A 115 17.56 -7.44 -13.69
C LYS A 115 16.52 -8.18 -12.86
N LEU A 116 16.39 -9.48 -13.12
CA LEU A 116 15.59 -10.37 -12.28
C LEU A 116 16.10 -10.31 -10.84
N GLY A 117 15.17 -10.25 -9.88
CA GLY A 117 15.51 -10.18 -8.46
C GLY A 117 15.76 -8.76 -7.93
N MET A 118 15.81 -7.73 -8.78
CA MET A 118 15.86 -6.34 -8.31
C MET A 118 14.54 -5.98 -7.60
N LEU A 119 14.64 -5.32 -6.45
CA LEU A 119 13.50 -4.66 -5.83
C LEU A 119 13.31 -3.30 -6.51
N ILE A 120 12.16 -3.08 -7.11
CA ILE A 120 11.85 -1.81 -7.75
C ILE A 120 10.66 -1.13 -7.08
N SER A 121 10.68 0.20 -7.10
CA SER A 121 9.56 1.09 -6.82
C SER A 121 9.23 1.81 -8.13
N VAL A 122 7.95 1.82 -8.51
CA VAL A 122 7.50 2.26 -9.83
C VAL A 122 6.29 3.17 -9.69
N GLU A 123 6.39 4.38 -10.20
CA GLU A 123 5.26 5.32 -10.31
C GLU A 123 4.77 5.39 -11.77
N GLY A 124 3.49 5.70 -11.95
CA GLY A 124 2.92 5.91 -13.27
C GLY A 124 1.41 5.68 -13.34
N THR A 125 0.95 5.26 -14.52
CA THR A 125 -0.49 5.15 -14.80
C THR A 125 -0.87 3.70 -15.06
N TYR A 126 -1.92 3.20 -14.42
CA TYR A 126 -2.50 1.91 -14.76
C TYR A 126 -3.63 2.07 -15.77
N ALA A 127 -3.40 1.62 -17.01
CA ALA A 127 -4.33 1.77 -18.11
C ALA A 127 -5.40 0.67 -18.13
N ASN A 128 -6.53 0.94 -18.78
CA ASN A 128 -7.68 0.03 -18.86
C ASN A 128 -7.38 -1.29 -19.61
N ASP A 129 -6.29 -1.35 -20.39
CA ASP A 129 -5.82 -2.55 -21.08
C ASP A 129 -5.02 -3.49 -20.16
N GLY A 130 -4.81 -3.10 -18.90
CA GLY A 130 -4.03 -3.84 -17.92
C GLY A 130 -2.53 -3.58 -17.96
N THR A 131 -2.06 -2.63 -18.78
CA THR A 131 -0.66 -2.20 -18.82
C THR A 131 -0.41 -1.12 -17.77
N PHE A 132 0.66 -1.25 -16.99
CA PHE A 132 1.16 -0.17 -16.16
C PHE A 132 2.21 0.62 -16.94
N LEU A 133 1.96 1.90 -17.19
CA LEU A 133 2.85 2.80 -17.92
C LEU A 133 3.70 3.60 -16.92
N ALA A 134 4.95 3.19 -16.75
CA ALA A 134 5.83 3.79 -15.75
C ALA A 134 6.37 5.15 -16.21
N THR A 135 6.27 6.14 -15.32
CA THR A 135 6.90 7.46 -15.43
C THR A 135 8.20 7.52 -14.65
N GLU A 136 8.34 6.69 -13.61
CA GLU A 136 9.54 6.58 -12.78
C GLU A 136 9.80 5.12 -12.39
N LEU A 137 11.08 4.76 -12.31
CA LEU A 137 11.59 3.46 -11.87
C LEU A 137 12.79 3.69 -10.93
N GLU A 138 12.62 3.37 -9.65
CA GLU A 138 13.68 3.42 -8.63
C GLU A 138 14.16 1.99 -8.32
N ASP A 139 15.47 1.75 -8.37
CA ASP A 139 16.10 0.55 -7.82
C ASP A 139 16.29 0.70 -6.31
N GLU A 140 15.57 -0.13 -5.57
CA GLU A 140 15.59 -0.19 -4.11
C GLU A 140 16.28 -1.46 -3.60
N SER A 141 17.04 -2.18 -4.43
CA SER A 141 17.61 -3.49 -4.09
C SER A 141 18.49 -3.46 -2.83
N GLU A 142 19.16 -2.34 -2.54
CA GLU A 142 19.92 -2.17 -1.31
C GLU A 142 19.06 -2.26 -0.04
N LYS A 143 17.76 -1.91 -0.15
CA LYS A 143 16.79 -1.99 0.95
C LYS A 143 16.51 -3.44 1.34
N LEU A 144 16.75 -4.43 0.48
CA LEU A 144 16.57 -5.86 0.79
C LEU A 144 17.49 -6.34 1.91
N THR A 145 18.71 -5.83 2.02
CA THR A 145 19.64 -6.17 3.11
C THR A 145 19.08 -5.80 4.49
N ARG A 146 18.33 -4.70 4.56
CA ARG A 146 17.75 -4.18 5.81
C ARG A 146 16.30 -4.64 6.03
N LYS A 147 15.59 -4.98 4.96
CA LYS A 147 14.18 -5.37 4.93
C LYS A 147 13.95 -6.56 3.98
N PRO A 148 14.46 -7.75 4.33
CA PRO A 148 14.40 -8.94 3.47
C PRO A 148 12.97 -9.40 3.20
N GLU A 149 11.97 -8.96 3.98
CA GLU A 149 10.57 -9.28 3.72
C GLU A 149 10.08 -8.82 2.35
N TRP A 150 10.71 -7.79 1.75
CA TRP A 150 10.37 -7.31 0.41
C TRP A 150 10.72 -8.29 -0.70
N GLU A 151 11.58 -9.29 -0.45
CA GLU A 151 11.85 -10.36 -1.42
C GLU A 151 10.60 -11.19 -1.73
N THR A 152 9.61 -11.20 -0.84
CA THR A 152 8.38 -12.00 -0.97
C THR A 152 7.11 -11.17 -0.92
N LYS A 153 7.23 -9.85 -0.74
CA LYS A 153 6.09 -8.94 -0.66
C LYS A 153 5.96 -8.10 -1.92
N ILE A 154 4.73 -7.68 -2.16
CA ILE A 154 4.40 -6.64 -3.12
C ILE A 154 3.52 -5.59 -2.45
N GLN A 155 3.57 -4.37 -2.94
CA GLN A 155 2.70 -3.28 -2.52
C GLN A 155 2.21 -2.50 -3.72
N PHE A 156 0.90 -2.33 -3.82
CA PHE A 156 0.24 -1.60 -4.90
C PHE A 156 -0.55 -0.45 -4.30
N VAL A 157 -0.47 0.73 -4.91
CA VAL A 157 -1.27 1.92 -4.61
C VAL A 157 -2.03 2.30 -5.87
N GLY A 158 -3.35 2.31 -5.81
CA GLY A 158 -4.16 2.61 -6.98
C GLY A 158 -5.65 2.67 -6.68
N ARG A 159 -6.45 2.79 -7.73
CA ARG A 159 -7.92 2.70 -7.65
C ARG A 159 -8.41 1.28 -7.55
N VAL A 160 -9.23 1.01 -6.55
CA VAL A 160 -9.90 -0.29 -6.38
C VAL A 160 -10.84 -0.54 -7.54
N GLU A 161 -10.62 -1.63 -8.27
CA GLU A 161 -11.44 -2.01 -9.42
C GLU A 161 -12.74 -2.68 -8.97
N LYS A 162 -12.62 -3.58 -7.99
CA LYS A 162 -13.73 -4.42 -7.53
C LYS A 162 -13.50 -4.91 -6.10
N LEU A 163 -14.59 -5.05 -5.35
CA LEU A 163 -14.60 -5.74 -4.07
C LEU A 163 -15.56 -6.94 -4.15
N ASP A 164 -15.22 -8.03 -3.45
CA ASP A 164 -16.10 -9.18 -3.22
C ASP A 164 -15.99 -9.55 -1.74
N ALA A 165 -16.97 -9.14 -0.95
CA ALA A 165 -16.98 -9.37 0.50
C ALA A 165 -17.20 -10.84 0.86
N VAL A 166 -17.88 -11.61 0.00
CA VAL A 166 -18.13 -13.05 0.22
C VAL A 166 -16.84 -13.83 0.05
N LYS A 167 -16.07 -13.52 -1.00
CA LYS A 167 -14.75 -14.12 -1.25
C LYS A 167 -13.62 -13.44 -0.48
N ARG A 168 -13.92 -12.35 0.23
CA ARG A 168 -12.95 -11.46 0.89
C ARG A 168 -11.82 -11.04 -0.03
N THR A 169 -12.14 -10.60 -1.24
CA THR A 169 -11.14 -10.15 -2.22
C THR A 169 -11.32 -8.70 -2.61
N ILE A 170 -10.20 -7.99 -2.78
CA ILE A 170 -10.12 -6.66 -3.36
C ILE A 170 -9.27 -6.74 -4.61
N ARG A 171 -9.77 -6.23 -5.73
CA ARG A 171 -9.03 -6.19 -6.98
C ARG A 171 -8.43 -4.81 -7.20
N LEU A 172 -7.12 -4.77 -7.42
CA LEU A 172 -6.32 -3.58 -7.63
C LEU A 172 -5.30 -3.87 -8.73
N MET A 173 -5.32 -3.06 -9.81
CA MET A 173 -4.45 -3.24 -10.98
C MET A 173 -4.43 -4.68 -11.52
N GLY A 174 -5.62 -5.24 -11.75
CA GLY A 174 -5.81 -6.61 -12.24
C GLY A 174 -5.43 -7.71 -11.24
N THR A 175 -4.89 -7.36 -10.07
CA THR A 175 -4.42 -8.29 -9.03
C THR A 175 -5.46 -8.45 -7.94
N ALA A 176 -5.74 -9.70 -7.55
CA ALA A 176 -6.69 -10.02 -6.50
C ALA A 176 -5.97 -10.20 -5.15
N PHE A 177 -6.23 -9.30 -4.22
CA PHE A 177 -5.76 -9.34 -2.84
C PHE A 177 -6.81 -10.04 -1.97
N VAL A 178 -6.43 -11.14 -1.32
CA VAL A 178 -7.27 -11.89 -0.39
C VAL A 178 -7.09 -11.31 1.01
N VAL A 179 -8.15 -10.75 1.54
CA VAL A 179 -8.21 -10.17 2.88
C VAL A 179 -8.59 -11.27 3.87
N THR A 180 -7.83 -11.39 4.95
CA THR A 180 -8.08 -12.36 6.02
C THR A 180 -8.19 -11.65 7.36
N ASP A 181 -8.52 -12.39 8.41
CA ASP A 181 -8.58 -11.84 9.77
C ASP A 181 -7.20 -11.38 10.27
N GLY A 182 -6.11 -11.79 9.60
CA GLY A 182 -4.75 -11.30 9.84
C GLY A 182 -4.39 -10.02 9.07
N THR A 183 -5.26 -9.53 8.17
CA THR A 183 -4.98 -8.29 7.42
C THR A 183 -5.11 -7.08 8.33
N ARG A 184 -4.06 -6.28 8.42
CA ARG A 184 -4.08 -5.01 9.15
C ARG A 184 -4.78 -3.95 8.32
N VAL A 185 -5.90 -3.42 8.82
CA VAL A 185 -6.64 -2.35 8.15
C VAL A 185 -6.28 -1.00 8.76
N LYS A 186 -5.86 -0.07 7.91
CA LYS A 186 -5.61 1.33 8.26
C LYS A 186 -6.54 2.24 7.45
N SER A 187 -6.92 3.35 8.04
CA SER A 187 -7.66 4.41 7.35
C SER A 187 -7.01 5.75 7.60
N VAL A 188 -6.99 6.61 6.60
CA VAL A 188 -6.59 8.03 6.75
C VAL A 188 -7.80 8.91 7.15
N LEU A 189 -8.99 8.31 7.33
CA LEU A 189 -10.14 9.03 7.86
C LEU A 189 -9.88 9.41 9.33
N LYS A 190 -9.57 10.70 9.56
CA LYS A 190 -9.63 11.35 10.87
C LYS A 190 -11.06 11.75 11.18
#